data_AF-A0A357FYY5-F1
#
_entry.id   AF-A0A357FYY5-F1
#
_cell.length_a   1.000
_cell.length_b   1.000
_cell.length_c   1.000
_cell.angle_alpha   90.00
_cell.angle_beta   90.00
_cell.angle_gamma   90.00
#
_symmetry.space_group_name_H-M   'P 1'
#
loop_
_entity.id
_entity.type
_entity.pdbx_description
1 polymer ?
#
loop_
_entity_poly.entity_id
_entity_poly.type
_entity_poly.pdbx_seq_one_letter_code
_entity_poly.pdbx_strand_id
1 'polypeptide(L)'
;MLNVKTSLILVIFALFAVSANALAQEQDTVETCPVTERHCIMTMMQGTAGKIDNPGWRDQTYRELAKTLAFDGHTDEAIALIDKIDNPDTKAMAIRGIGMTVADNKLTPEAADAVFTKLHESAKKITHAPSFAIALTYIAMGQAFAGDNEGAWATAAGMENEALRNKAYGETAEIQAERKDFAAAMTSIEKIVNPSYRDKAYATIAKILADNGMLEESIKAGMAIKDNNYMKSQALQYLLDVQKPREIDKEKL
;
A
#
# COMPACT_ATOMS: atom_id res chain seq x y z
N MET A 1 -44.53 -72.27 73.43
CA MET A 1 -43.76 -71.48 74.41
C MET A 1 -42.67 -70.73 73.65
N LEU A 2 -42.63 -69.40 73.80
CA LEU A 2 -41.48 -68.46 73.74
C LEU A 2 -40.28 -68.78 72.79
N ASN A 3 -39.63 -67.87 72.07
CA ASN A 3 -39.67 -66.41 71.95
C ASN A 3 -38.71 -66.02 70.78
N VAL A 4 -39.09 -64.98 70.02
CA VAL A 4 -38.26 -63.84 69.56
C VAL A 4 -36.99 -64.04 68.71
N LYS A 5 -37.18 -63.65 67.43
CA LYS A 5 -36.42 -62.70 66.58
C LYS A 5 -34.89 -62.75 66.53
N THR A 6 -34.38 -62.86 65.30
CA THR A 6 -33.34 -61.93 64.80
C THR A 6 -33.59 -61.64 63.32
N SER A 7 -33.93 -60.38 63.03
CA SER A 7 -34.13 -59.84 61.69
C SER A 7 -32.80 -59.67 60.97
N LEU A 8 -32.72 -60.12 59.72
CA LEU A 8 -31.75 -59.59 58.75
C LEU A 8 -32.55 -59.05 57.56
N ILE A 9 -32.72 -57.72 57.54
CA ILE A 9 -33.43 -56.99 56.50
C ILE A 9 -32.48 -56.86 55.31
N LEU A 10 -32.80 -57.56 54.21
CA LEU A 10 -32.14 -57.38 52.92
C LEU A 10 -32.80 -56.19 52.20
N VAL A 11 -32.19 -55.02 52.27
CA VAL A 11 -32.63 -53.83 51.51
C VAL A 11 -32.05 -53.93 50.10
N ILE A 12 -32.89 -54.31 49.13
CA ILE A 12 -32.57 -54.18 47.70
C ILE A 12 -32.99 -52.77 47.28
N PHE A 13 -32.01 -51.88 47.07
CA PHE A 13 -32.24 -50.56 46.51
C PHE A 13 -32.31 -50.65 44.98
N ALA A 14 -33.42 -50.19 44.42
CA ALA A 14 -33.63 -50.05 42.98
C ALA A 14 -33.33 -48.59 42.54
N LEU A 15 -32.79 -48.49 41.32
CA LEU A 15 -32.68 -47.33 40.41
C LEU A 15 -31.83 -46.13 40.84
N PHE A 16 -30.84 -45.78 40.01
CA PHE A 16 -30.89 -44.57 39.16
C PHE A 16 -29.90 -44.73 37.99
N ALA A 17 -30.44 -44.81 36.77
CA ALA A 17 -29.69 -44.58 35.55
C ALA A 17 -29.47 -43.07 35.41
N VAL A 18 -28.21 -42.64 35.47
CA VAL A 18 -27.80 -41.32 34.99
C VAL A 18 -26.75 -41.55 33.92
N SER A 19 -27.18 -41.33 32.68
CA SER A 19 -26.33 -41.18 31.52
C SER A 19 -25.32 -40.06 31.78
N ALA A 20 -24.05 -40.40 31.94
CA ALA A 20 -22.96 -39.43 31.90
C ALA A 20 -22.76 -39.00 30.44
N ASN A 21 -23.61 -38.10 29.99
CA ASN A 21 -23.34 -37.28 28.81
C ASN A 21 -22.15 -36.37 29.11
N ALA A 22 -21.22 -36.35 28.15
CA ALA A 22 -20.57 -35.17 27.63
C ALA A 22 -20.06 -34.15 28.67
N LEU A 23 -18.81 -34.34 29.08
CA LEU A 23 -17.88 -33.22 29.19
C LEU A 23 -16.71 -33.52 28.26
N ALA A 24 -16.99 -33.49 26.96
CA ALA A 24 -15.94 -33.18 26.01
C ALA A 24 -15.47 -31.78 26.38
N GLN A 25 -14.28 -31.68 26.98
CA GLN A 25 -13.58 -30.42 27.06
C GLN A 25 -13.48 -29.90 25.63
N GLU A 26 -14.12 -28.74 25.39
CA GLU A 26 -13.86 -27.92 24.22
C GLU A 26 -12.42 -27.45 24.37
N GLN A 27 -11.51 -28.30 23.89
CA GLN A 27 -10.10 -28.01 23.82
C GLN A 27 -10.01 -27.00 22.68
N ASP A 28 -9.98 -25.71 23.04
CA ASP A 28 -9.46 -24.64 22.18
C ASP A 28 -8.01 -25.03 21.84
N THR A 29 -7.86 -25.90 20.84
CA THR A 29 -6.56 -26.20 20.26
C THR A 29 -6.15 -24.93 19.57
N VAL A 30 -5.31 -24.13 20.22
CA VAL A 30 -4.56 -23.07 19.55
C VAL A 30 -3.87 -23.76 18.38
N GLU A 31 -4.35 -23.50 17.17
CA GLU A 31 -3.78 -24.04 15.94
C GLU A 31 -2.32 -23.58 15.91
N THR A 32 -1.39 -24.51 16.15
CA THR A 32 0.03 -24.19 16.27
C THR A 32 0.64 -24.16 14.89
N CYS A 33 0.87 -22.96 14.35
CA CYS A 33 1.65 -22.81 13.12
C CYS A 33 3.14 -22.94 13.40
N PRO A 34 3.89 -23.79 12.68
CA PRO A 34 5.34 -23.78 12.72
C PRO A 34 5.86 -22.40 12.31
N VAL A 35 6.86 -21.88 13.03
CA VAL A 35 7.40 -20.53 12.77
C VAL A 35 8.02 -20.35 11.37
N THR A 36 8.34 -21.46 10.70
CA THR A 36 8.88 -21.49 9.34
C THR A 36 7.78 -21.35 8.28
N GLU A 37 6.53 -21.68 8.62
CA GLU A 37 5.39 -21.62 7.70
C GLU A 37 4.76 -20.23 7.72
N ARG A 38 5.40 -19.29 6.99
CA ARG A 38 4.98 -17.87 6.94
C ARG A 38 3.50 -17.70 6.63
N HIS A 39 2.99 -18.46 5.65
CA HIS A 39 1.58 -18.38 5.27
C HIS A 39 0.63 -18.78 6.42
N CYS A 40 0.99 -19.81 7.19
CA CYS A 40 0.23 -20.21 8.38
C CYS A 40 0.18 -19.08 9.42
N ILE A 41 1.33 -18.42 9.68
CA ILE A 41 1.37 -17.25 10.58
C ILE A 41 0.51 -16.10 10.05
N MET A 42 0.49 -15.86 8.74
CA MET A 42 -0.36 -14.85 8.11
C MET A 42 -1.86 -15.17 8.28
N THR A 43 -2.26 -16.44 8.14
CA THR A 43 -3.62 -16.89 8.43
C THR A 43 -3.99 -16.69 9.89
N MET A 44 -3.09 -17.02 10.82
CA MET A 44 -3.28 -16.72 12.25
C MET A 44 -3.46 -15.21 12.49
N MET A 45 -2.60 -14.37 11.91
CA MET A 45 -2.68 -12.92 12.03
C MET A 45 -4.00 -12.37 11.49
N GLN A 46 -4.51 -12.92 10.37
CA GLN A 46 -5.83 -12.57 9.84
C GLN A 46 -6.94 -12.91 10.85
N GLY A 47 -6.89 -14.10 11.44
CA GLY A 47 -7.83 -14.52 12.47
C GLY A 47 -7.77 -13.64 13.73
N THR A 48 -6.58 -13.25 14.15
CA THR A 48 -6.37 -12.29 15.26
C THR A 48 -6.92 -10.91 14.90
N ALA A 49 -6.66 -10.41 13.69
CA ALA A 49 -7.15 -9.11 13.23
C ALA A 49 -8.69 -9.03 13.30
N GLY A 50 -9.39 -10.10 12.89
CA GLY A 50 -10.85 -10.19 12.96
C GLY A 50 -11.43 -10.11 14.38
N LYS A 51 -10.62 -10.35 15.42
CA LYS A 51 -11.00 -10.28 16.83
C LYS A 51 -10.63 -8.94 17.49
N ILE A 52 -10.04 -7.99 16.76
CA ILE A 52 -9.66 -6.68 17.31
C ILE A 52 -10.91 -5.78 17.39
N ASP A 53 -11.29 -5.41 18.62
CA ASP A 53 -12.45 -4.55 18.89
C ASP A 53 -12.25 -3.12 18.38
N ASN A 54 -11.04 -2.55 18.55
CA ASN A 54 -10.75 -1.21 18.07
C ASN A 54 -10.67 -1.19 16.54
N PRO A 55 -11.58 -0.49 15.82
CA PRO A 55 -11.64 -0.53 14.37
C PRO A 55 -10.38 0.03 13.70
N GLY A 56 -9.76 1.08 14.27
CA GLY A 56 -8.52 1.65 13.73
C GLY A 56 -7.34 0.67 13.82
N TRP A 57 -7.22 -0.06 14.93
CA TRP A 57 -6.19 -1.09 15.08
C TRP A 57 -6.45 -2.30 14.20
N ARG A 58 -7.71 -2.70 14.03
CA ARG A 58 -8.12 -3.77 13.10
C ARG A 58 -7.75 -3.41 11.66
N ASP A 59 -8.15 -2.22 11.21
CA ASP A 59 -7.86 -1.71 9.87
C ASP A 59 -6.35 -1.64 9.61
N GLN A 60 -5.58 -1.13 10.57
CA GLN A 60 -4.12 -1.09 10.47
C GLN A 60 -3.52 -2.49 10.38
N THR A 61 -4.03 -3.46 11.15
CA THR A 61 -3.55 -4.84 11.12
C THR A 61 -3.81 -5.50 9.76
N TYR A 62 -5.01 -5.32 9.19
CA TYR A 62 -5.31 -5.81 7.84
C TYR A 62 -4.46 -5.14 6.77
N ARG A 63 -4.18 -3.83 6.88
CA ARG A 63 -3.28 -3.12 5.97
C ARG A 63 -1.86 -3.72 5.97
N GLU A 64 -1.27 -3.94 7.14
CA GLU A 64 0.08 -4.50 7.24
C GLU A 64 0.13 -5.96 6.77
N LEU A 65 -0.90 -6.74 7.08
CA LEU A 65 -1.01 -8.11 6.59
C LEU A 65 -1.13 -8.15 5.05
N ALA A 66 -1.92 -7.27 4.45
CA ALA A 66 -2.06 -7.17 3.00
C ALA A 66 -0.72 -6.85 2.34
N LYS A 67 0.07 -5.92 2.90
CA LYS A 67 1.42 -5.64 2.41
C LYS A 67 2.34 -6.87 2.49
N THR A 68 2.27 -7.62 3.60
CA THR A 68 3.07 -8.83 3.80
C THR A 68 2.70 -9.94 2.81
N LEU A 69 1.40 -10.18 2.60
CA LEU A 69 0.91 -11.13 1.60
C LEU A 69 1.37 -10.75 0.19
N ALA A 70 1.25 -9.47 -0.18
CA ALA A 70 1.71 -8.99 -1.48
C ALA A 70 3.23 -9.22 -1.66
N PHE A 71 4.02 -9.02 -0.59
CA PHE A 71 5.48 -9.21 -0.61
C PHE A 71 5.84 -10.67 -0.86
N ASP A 72 5.12 -11.59 -0.22
CA ASP A 72 5.28 -13.03 -0.41
C ASP A 72 4.64 -13.53 -1.73
N GLY A 73 4.09 -12.65 -2.57
CA GLY A 73 3.51 -12.99 -3.88
C GLY A 73 2.03 -13.39 -3.86
N HIS A 74 1.39 -13.36 -2.69
CA HIS A 74 -0.03 -13.67 -2.49
C HIS A 74 -0.94 -12.45 -2.78
N THR A 75 -0.85 -11.89 -4.00
CA THR A 75 -1.50 -10.62 -4.33
C THR A 75 -3.02 -10.66 -4.26
N ASP A 76 -3.64 -11.79 -4.61
CA ASP A 76 -5.11 -11.92 -4.58
C ASP A 76 -5.65 -11.93 -3.15
N GLU A 77 -4.94 -12.60 -2.23
CA GLU A 77 -5.27 -12.60 -0.81
C GLU A 77 -5.03 -11.22 -0.20
N ALA A 78 -3.93 -10.56 -0.57
CA ALA A 78 -3.64 -9.19 -0.15
C ALA A 78 -4.76 -8.21 -0.55
N ILE A 79 -5.24 -8.29 -1.80
CA ILE A 79 -6.32 -7.43 -2.30
C ILE A 79 -7.63 -7.72 -1.59
N ALA A 80 -7.94 -8.99 -1.30
CA ALA A 80 -9.15 -9.38 -0.57
C ALA A 80 -9.21 -8.77 0.85
N LEU A 81 -8.07 -8.52 1.49
CA LEU A 81 -8.04 -7.85 2.79
C LEU A 81 -8.46 -6.38 2.76
N ILE A 82 -8.43 -5.71 1.60
CA ILE A 82 -8.93 -4.33 1.49
C ILE A 82 -10.44 -4.28 1.81
N ASP A 83 -11.19 -5.33 1.46
CA ASP A 83 -12.62 -5.43 1.77
C ASP A 83 -12.91 -5.65 3.26
N LYS A 84 -11.89 -5.98 4.07
CA LYS A 84 -11.99 -6.13 5.54
C LYS A 84 -11.67 -4.85 6.32
N ILE A 85 -11.17 -3.83 5.64
CA ILE A 85 -10.85 -2.51 6.21
C ILE A 85 -12.11 -1.65 6.15
N ASP A 86 -12.42 -0.90 7.21
CA ASP A 86 -13.59 -0.02 7.25
C ASP A 86 -13.22 1.42 6.82
N ASN A 87 -12.12 1.96 7.37
CA ASN A 87 -11.70 3.32 7.12
C ASN A 87 -11.23 3.51 5.66
N PRO A 88 -11.79 4.48 4.90
CA PRO A 88 -11.49 4.64 3.49
C PRO A 88 -10.05 5.12 3.22
N ASP A 89 -9.45 5.91 4.12
CA ASP A 89 -8.05 6.30 4.00
C ASP A 89 -7.13 5.09 4.22
N THR A 90 -7.47 4.21 5.16
CA THR A 90 -6.73 2.97 5.38
C THR A 90 -6.85 2.01 4.19
N LYS A 91 -7.99 1.97 3.49
CA LYS A 91 -8.12 1.26 2.20
C LYS A 91 -7.16 1.81 1.15
N ALA A 92 -7.12 3.13 0.99
CA ALA A 92 -6.19 3.77 0.06
C ALA A 92 -4.72 3.48 0.42
N MET A 93 -4.37 3.49 1.71
CA MET A 93 -3.04 3.12 2.18
C MET A 93 -2.70 1.63 1.95
N ALA A 94 -3.67 0.72 2.06
CA ALA A 94 -3.48 -0.69 1.73
C ALA A 94 -3.21 -0.89 0.23
N ILE A 95 -3.98 -0.21 -0.64
CA ILE A 95 -3.75 -0.17 -2.08
C ILE A 95 -2.34 0.33 -2.40
N ARG A 96 -1.88 1.40 -1.74
CA ARG A 96 -0.49 1.88 -1.86
C ARG A 96 0.51 0.79 -1.49
N GLY A 97 0.33 0.15 -0.33
CA GLY A 97 1.24 -0.88 0.16
C GLY A 97 1.40 -2.04 -0.83
N ILE A 98 0.27 -2.54 -1.34
CA ILE A 98 0.25 -3.62 -2.33
C ILE A 98 0.90 -3.17 -3.65
N GLY A 99 0.49 -2.02 -4.19
CA GLY A 99 1.01 -1.51 -5.47
C GLY A 99 2.52 -1.25 -5.47
N MET A 100 3.08 -0.72 -4.38
CA MET A 100 4.53 -0.54 -4.23
C MET A 100 5.26 -1.90 -4.15
N THR A 101 4.66 -2.86 -3.46
CA THR A 101 5.25 -4.20 -3.35
C THR A 101 5.25 -4.94 -4.69
N VAL A 102 4.19 -4.77 -5.48
CA VAL A 102 4.10 -5.27 -6.86
C VAL A 102 5.21 -4.68 -7.73
N ALA A 103 5.48 -3.38 -7.60
CA ALA A 103 6.56 -2.72 -8.32
C ALA A 103 7.95 -3.26 -7.94
N ASP A 104 8.17 -3.56 -6.66
CA ASP A 104 9.44 -4.09 -6.16
C ASP A 104 9.66 -5.58 -6.51
N ASN A 105 8.59 -6.37 -6.63
CA ASN A 105 8.65 -7.83 -6.78
C ASN A 105 9.06 -8.33 -8.18
N LYS A 106 9.42 -7.43 -9.11
CA LYS A 106 9.91 -7.76 -10.47
C LYS A 106 9.01 -8.75 -11.22
N LEU A 107 7.69 -8.61 -11.06
CA LEU A 107 6.73 -9.37 -11.83
C LEU A 107 6.89 -9.08 -13.34
N THR A 108 6.37 -9.98 -14.19
CA THR A 108 6.26 -9.63 -15.62
C THR A 108 5.28 -8.47 -15.79
N PRO A 109 5.42 -7.66 -16.86
CA PRO A 109 4.50 -6.56 -17.12
C PRO A 109 3.02 -6.98 -17.10
N GLU A 110 2.70 -8.14 -17.67
CA GLU A 110 1.32 -8.67 -17.73
C GLU A 110 0.79 -9.05 -16.34
N ALA A 111 1.65 -9.64 -15.49
CA ALA A 111 1.26 -9.99 -14.13
C ALA A 111 1.07 -8.74 -13.26
N ALA A 112 1.94 -7.73 -13.41
CA ALA A 112 1.79 -6.45 -12.71
C ALA A 112 0.50 -5.72 -13.14
N ASP A 113 0.23 -5.64 -14.44
CA ASP A 113 -0.97 -5.03 -14.99
C ASP A 113 -2.25 -5.69 -14.48
N ALA A 114 -2.29 -7.02 -14.41
CA ALA A 114 -3.40 -7.77 -13.85
C ALA A 114 -3.65 -7.40 -12.38
N VAL A 115 -2.60 -7.18 -11.58
CA VAL A 115 -2.73 -6.76 -10.18
C VAL A 115 -3.20 -5.30 -10.09
N PHE A 116 -2.67 -4.38 -10.89
CA PHE A 116 -3.12 -2.98 -10.89
C PHE A 116 -4.57 -2.84 -11.35
N THR A 117 -5.03 -3.68 -12.28
CA THR A 117 -6.44 -3.78 -12.67
C THR A 117 -7.31 -4.16 -11.48
N LYS A 118 -6.92 -5.18 -10.70
CA LYS A 118 -7.64 -5.58 -9.47
C LYS A 118 -7.59 -4.50 -8.39
N LEU A 119 -6.48 -3.79 -8.25
CA LEU A 119 -6.38 -2.65 -7.32
C LEU A 119 -7.31 -1.50 -7.72
N HIS A 120 -7.47 -1.23 -9.02
CA HIS A 120 -8.47 -0.29 -9.53
C HIS A 120 -9.89 -0.70 -9.18
N GLU A 121 -10.24 -1.97 -9.37
CA GLU A 121 -11.55 -2.50 -8.99
C GLU A 121 -11.80 -2.37 -7.48
N SER A 122 -10.79 -2.62 -6.67
CA SER A 122 -10.86 -2.42 -5.22
C SER A 122 -11.01 -0.93 -4.85
N ALA A 123 -10.25 -0.04 -5.50
CA ALA A 123 -10.34 1.41 -5.29
C ALA A 123 -11.76 1.93 -5.58
N LYS A 124 -12.42 1.45 -6.65
CA LYS A 124 -13.80 1.83 -7.00
C LYS A 124 -14.83 1.53 -5.89
N LYS A 125 -14.51 0.65 -4.94
CA LYS A 125 -15.36 0.36 -3.77
C LYS A 125 -15.21 1.40 -2.64
N ILE A 126 -14.25 2.33 -2.75
CA ILE A 126 -14.06 3.41 -1.77
C ILE A 126 -15.06 4.52 -2.07
N THR A 127 -16.08 4.68 -1.21
CA THR A 127 -17.14 5.67 -1.39
C THR A 127 -16.73 7.08 -0.98
N HIS A 128 -15.71 7.24 -0.11
CA HIS A 128 -15.18 8.55 0.25
C HIS A 128 -14.31 9.11 -0.88
N ALA A 129 -14.83 10.11 -1.60
CA ALA A 129 -14.22 10.65 -2.81
C ALA A 129 -12.74 11.10 -2.65
N PRO A 130 -12.34 11.81 -1.58
CA PRO A 130 -10.93 12.12 -1.33
C PRO A 130 -10.04 10.88 -1.24
N SER A 131 -10.43 9.87 -0.44
CA SER A 131 -9.64 8.63 -0.32
C SER A 131 -9.60 7.83 -1.61
N PHE A 132 -10.69 7.81 -2.38
CA PHE A 132 -10.72 7.19 -3.71
C PHE A 132 -9.71 7.85 -4.66
N ALA A 133 -9.72 9.18 -4.74
CA ALA A 133 -8.77 9.91 -5.58
C ALA A 133 -7.31 9.75 -5.11
N ILE A 134 -7.09 9.65 -3.79
CA ILE A 134 -5.78 9.31 -3.23
C ILE A 134 -5.36 7.89 -3.61
N ALA A 135 -6.26 6.92 -3.58
CA ALA A 135 -5.98 5.54 -4.00
C ALA A 135 -5.57 5.48 -5.48
N LEU A 136 -6.26 6.22 -6.36
CA LEU A 136 -5.87 6.34 -7.78
C LEU A 136 -4.47 6.96 -7.94
N THR A 137 -4.14 7.97 -7.14
CA THR A 137 -2.78 8.54 -7.12
C THR A 137 -1.74 7.48 -6.77
N TYR A 138 -2.01 6.65 -5.75
CA TYR A 138 -1.10 5.58 -5.35
C TYR A 138 -0.98 4.45 -6.37
N ILE A 139 -2.06 4.13 -7.09
CA ILE A 139 -2.02 3.19 -8.20
C ILE A 139 -1.13 3.71 -9.32
N ALA A 140 -1.32 4.98 -9.74
CA ALA A 140 -0.47 5.59 -10.79
C ALA A 140 1.01 5.59 -10.40
N MET A 141 1.33 5.91 -9.14
CA MET A 141 2.72 5.84 -8.65
C MET A 141 3.25 4.40 -8.67
N GLY A 142 2.45 3.41 -8.24
CA GLY A 142 2.85 2.00 -8.27
C GLY A 142 3.15 1.52 -9.70
N GLN A 143 2.29 1.87 -10.66
CA GLN A 143 2.51 1.59 -12.08
C GLN A 143 3.79 2.24 -12.59
N ALA A 144 4.01 3.52 -12.24
CA ALA A 144 5.23 4.23 -12.61
C ALA A 144 6.50 3.58 -12.02
N PHE A 145 6.47 3.08 -10.79
CA PHE A 145 7.61 2.34 -10.21
C PHE A 145 7.81 0.98 -10.90
N ALA A 146 6.71 0.29 -11.25
CA ALA A 146 6.76 -0.99 -11.96
C ALA A 146 7.20 -0.87 -13.43
N GLY A 147 7.29 0.36 -13.96
CA GLY A 147 7.64 0.63 -15.35
C GLY A 147 6.49 0.65 -16.34
N ASP A 148 5.26 0.62 -15.84
CA ASP A 148 4.03 0.79 -16.60
C ASP A 148 3.69 2.29 -16.74
N ASN A 149 4.33 2.95 -17.70
CA ASN A 149 4.13 4.37 -17.96
C ASN A 149 2.71 4.65 -18.50
N GLU A 150 2.26 3.84 -19.46
CA GLU A 150 0.95 3.95 -20.09
C GLU A 150 -0.18 3.78 -19.09
N GLY A 151 -0.10 2.77 -18.22
CA GLY A 151 -1.08 2.56 -17.18
C GLY A 151 -1.06 3.66 -16.12
N ALA A 152 0.11 4.16 -15.71
CA ALA A 152 0.21 5.31 -14.80
C ALA A 152 -0.51 6.55 -15.38
N TRP A 153 -0.30 6.83 -16.68
CA TRP A 153 -0.99 7.92 -17.36
C TRP A 153 -2.49 7.69 -17.50
N ALA A 154 -2.92 6.47 -17.82
CA ALA A 154 -4.33 6.13 -17.93
C ALA A 154 -5.05 6.30 -16.57
N THR A 155 -4.41 5.85 -15.50
CA THR A 155 -4.91 6.03 -14.13
C THR A 155 -5.04 7.50 -13.77
N ALA A 156 -4.01 8.31 -14.01
CA ALA A 156 -4.06 9.75 -13.75
C ALA A 156 -5.13 10.44 -14.61
N ALA A 157 -5.25 10.10 -15.90
CA ALA A 157 -6.25 10.65 -16.80
C ALA A 157 -7.70 10.39 -16.35
N GLY A 158 -7.95 9.23 -15.72
CA GLY A 158 -9.25 8.85 -15.19
C GLY A 158 -9.66 9.59 -13.89
N MET A 159 -8.77 10.38 -13.28
CA MET A 159 -9.09 11.10 -12.04
C MET A 159 -9.94 12.33 -12.33
N GLU A 160 -11.08 12.47 -11.66
CA GLU A 160 -11.98 13.63 -11.83
C GLU A 160 -11.39 14.92 -11.23
N ASN A 161 -10.84 14.83 -10.01
CA ASN A 161 -10.25 15.98 -9.34
C ASN A 161 -8.97 16.44 -10.06
N GLU A 162 -9.02 17.63 -10.65
CA GLU A 162 -7.91 18.18 -11.43
C GLU A 162 -6.63 18.37 -10.61
N ALA A 163 -6.71 18.89 -9.38
CA ALA A 163 -5.53 19.12 -8.56
C ALA A 163 -4.80 17.80 -8.26
N LEU A 164 -5.54 16.75 -7.93
CA LEU A 164 -5.00 15.41 -7.69
C LEU A 164 -4.51 14.75 -8.98
N ARG A 165 -5.18 14.96 -10.12
CA ARG A 165 -4.70 14.51 -11.44
C ARG A 165 -3.36 15.14 -11.82
N ASN A 166 -3.23 16.46 -11.66
CA ASN A 166 -1.96 17.17 -11.89
C ASN A 166 -0.87 16.68 -10.93
N LYS A 167 -1.22 16.41 -9.67
CA LYS A 167 -0.28 15.81 -8.71
C LYS A 167 0.16 14.42 -9.17
N ALA A 168 -0.76 13.55 -9.57
CA ALA A 168 -0.44 12.19 -10.02
C ALA A 168 0.51 12.20 -11.23
N TYR A 169 0.28 13.08 -12.21
CA TYR A 169 1.22 13.27 -13.32
C TYR A 169 2.59 13.78 -12.87
N GLY A 170 2.65 14.74 -11.94
CA GLY A 170 3.91 15.25 -11.39
C GLY A 170 4.72 14.18 -10.66
N GLU A 171 4.08 13.40 -9.79
CA GLU A 171 4.71 12.30 -9.05
C GLU A 171 5.16 11.18 -10.01
N THR A 172 4.34 10.88 -11.03
CA THR A 172 4.71 9.93 -12.11
C THR A 172 5.94 10.40 -12.86
N ALA A 173 6.03 11.70 -13.19
CA ALA A 173 7.20 12.27 -13.86
C ALA A 173 8.48 12.12 -13.02
N GLU A 174 8.39 12.39 -11.72
CA GLU A 174 9.51 12.26 -10.78
C GLU A 174 10.02 10.82 -10.75
N ILE A 175 9.12 9.84 -10.58
CA ILE A 175 9.47 8.41 -10.56
C ILE A 175 10.11 7.96 -11.88
N GLN A 176 9.58 8.40 -13.02
CA GLN A 176 10.14 8.09 -14.34
C GLN A 176 11.56 8.65 -14.49
N ALA A 177 11.79 9.90 -14.03
CA ALA A 177 13.11 10.51 -14.08
C ALA A 177 14.12 9.86 -13.12
N GLU A 178 13.69 9.45 -11.92
CA GLU A 178 14.53 8.65 -11.00
C GLU A 178 14.95 7.31 -11.61
N ARG A 179 14.08 6.71 -12.42
CA ARG A 179 14.36 5.52 -13.24
C ARG A 179 15.14 5.82 -14.53
N LYS A 180 15.55 7.08 -14.74
CA LYS A 180 16.25 7.60 -15.92
C LYS A 180 15.46 7.53 -17.23
N ASP A 181 14.14 7.36 -17.14
CA ASP A 181 13.22 7.48 -18.28
C ASP A 181 12.75 8.94 -18.44
N PHE A 182 13.68 9.79 -18.86
CA PHE A 182 13.43 11.23 -18.95
C PHE A 182 12.43 11.59 -20.05
N ALA A 183 12.33 10.77 -21.11
CA ALA A 183 11.33 10.98 -22.16
C ALA A 183 9.91 10.81 -21.59
N ALA A 184 9.66 9.72 -20.86
CA ALA A 184 8.38 9.52 -20.20
C ALA A 184 8.10 10.60 -19.15
N ALA A 185 9.11 11.00 -18.36
CA ALA A 185 8.98 12.07 -17.38
C ALA A 185 8.50 13.38 -18.01
N MET A 186 9.06 13.77 -19.16
CA MET A 186 8.63 14.97 -19.89
C MET A 186 7.21 14.82 -20.44
N THR A 187 6.84 13.65 -20.96
CA THR A 187 5.45 13.36 -21.38
C THR A 187 4.47 13.46 -20.21
N SER A 188 4.85 13.04 -19.01
CA SER A 188 4.03 13.22 -17.80
C SER A 188 3.83 14.70 -17.47
N ILE A 189 4.88 15.52 -17.54
CA ILE A 189 4.79 16.97 -17.28
C ILE A 189 3.87 17.66 -18.30
N GLU A 190 3.92 17.26 -19.58
CA GLU A 190 3.07 17.83 -20.63
C GLU A 190 1.58 17.57 -20.41
N LYS A 191 1.21 16.51 -19.66
CA LYS A 191 -0.18 16.22 -19.28
C LYS A 191 -0.67 17.08 -18.10
N ILE A 192 0.21 17.81 -17.43
CA ILE A 192 -0.13 18.72 -16.33
C ILE A 192 -0.71 20.01 -16.91
N VAL A 193 -2.00 20.23 -16.68
CA VAL A 193 -2.75 21.39 -17.16
C VAL A 193 -2.50 22.60 -16.26
N ASN A 194 -2.43 22.40 -14.94
CA ASN A 194 -2.26 23.51 -14.01
C ASN A 194 -0.81 24.04 -14.05
N PRO A 195 -0.59 25.34 -14.35
CA PRO A 195 0.75 25.87 -14.53
C PRO A 195 1.66 25.76 -13.31
N SER A 196 1.11 25.93 -12.10
CA SER A 196 1.88 25.84 -10.84
C SER A 196 2.41 24.43 -10.60
N TYR A 197 1.57 23.41 -10.85
CA TYR A 197 2.02 22.01 -10.77
C TYR A 197 3.06 21.68 -11.84
N ARG A 198 2.88 22.22 -13.05
CA ARG A 198 3.77 21.98 -14.18
C ARG A 198 5.15 22.60 -13.96
N ASP A 199 5.20 23.84 -13.48
CA ASP A 199 6.43 24.53 -13.12
C ASP A 199 7.18 23.78 -12.00
N LYS A 200 6.44 23.32 -10.97
CA LYS A 200 7.01 22.48 -9.91
C LYS A 200 7.62 21.20 -10.46
N ALA A 201 6.91 20.50 -11.34
CA ALA A 201 7.41 19.27 -11.93
C ALA A 201 8.66 19.52 -12.79
N TYR A 202 8.67 20.56 -13.64
CA TYR A 202 9.87 20.96 -14.39
C TYR A 202 11.07 21.26 -13.48
N ALA A 203 10.86 21.94 -12.36
CA ALA A 203 11.93 22.24 -11.40
C ALA A 203 12.51 20.96 -10.77
N THR A 204 11.64 20.03 -10.37
CA THR A 204 12.06 18.71 -9.86
C THR A 204 12.86 17.95 -10.91
N ILE A 205 12.35 17.85 -12.14
CA ILE A 205 13.01 17.09 -13.21
C ILE A 205 14.33 17.75 -13.63
N ALA A 206 14.41 19.08 -13.69
CA ALA A 206 15.65 19.80 -13.95
C ALA A 206 16.73 19.44 -12.93
N LYS A 207 16.36 19.33 -11.65
CA LYS A 207 17.25 18.91 -10.57
C LYS A 207 17.75 17.47 -10.77
N ILE A 208 16.85 16.51 -11.01
CA ILE A 208 17.19 15.10 -11.22
C ILE A 208 18.11 14.93 -12.44
N LEU A 209 17.85 15.65 -13.52
CA LEU A 209 18.69 15.66 -14.72
C LEU A 209 20.11 16.18 -14.40
N ALA A 210 20.22 17.28 -13.65
CA ALA A 210 21.52 17.81 -13.23
C ALA A 210 22.28 16.79 -12.36
N ASP A 211 21.62 16.18 -11.38
CA ASP A 211 22.21 15.16 -10.49
C ASP A 211 22.69 13.91 -11.27
N ASN A 212 22.12 13.64 -12.45
CA ASN A 212 22.54 12.58 -13.35
C ASN A 212 23.53 13.03 -14.44
N GLY A 213 24.06 14.26 -14.37
CA GLY A 213 25.02 14.81 -15.33
C GLY A 213 24.42 15.21 -16.69
N MET A 214 23.10 15.18 -16.82
CA MET A 214 22.37 15.57 -18.04
C MET A 214 22.13 17.08 -18.06
N LEU A 215 23.23 17.83 -18.15
CA LEU A 215 23.24 19.28 -17.95
C LEU A 215 22.44 20.03 -19.05
N GLU A 216 22.47 19.55 -20.29
CA GLU A 216 21.73 20.16 -21.41
C GLU A 216 20.22 19.97 -21.26
N GLU A 217 19.78 18.80 -20.83
CA GLU A 217 18.38 18.51 -20.56
C GLU A 217 17.91 19.24 -19.30
N SER A 218 18.76 19.31 -18.27
CA SER A 218 18.49 20.06 -17.05
C SER A 218 18.22 21.53 -17.34
N ILE A 219 19.06 22.20 -18.14
CA ILE A 219 18.82 23.59 -18.52
C ILE A 219 17.56 23.74 -19.35
N LYS A 220 17.26 22.81 -20.27
CA LYS A 220 16.01 22.82 -21.06
C LYS A 220 14.79 22.72 -20.15
N ALA A 221 14.79 21.79 -19.19
CA ALA A 221 13.70 21.63 -18.22
C ALA A 221 13.55 22.87 -17.32
N GLY A 222 14.65 23.42 -16.80
CA GLY A 222 14.62 24.64 -15.99
C GLY A 222 14.10 25.86 -16.77
N MET A 223 14.47 25.98 -18.05
CA MET A 223 13.97 27.04 -18.93
C MET A 223 12.50 26.86 -19.34
N ALA A 224 11.97 25.63 -19.26
CA ALA A 224 10.57 25.33 -19.55
C ALA A 224 9.59 25.77 -18.45
N ILE A 225 10.08 26.14 -17.26
CA ILE A 225 9.30 26.80 -16.20
C ILE A 225 8.83 28.15 -16.73
N LYS A 226 7.52 28.43 -16.77
CA LYS A 226 7.02 29.66 -17.44
C LYS A 226 6.53 30.71 -16.46
N ASP A 227 5.80 30.29 -15.44
CA ASP A 227 4.95 31.16 -14.63
C ASP A 227 5.66 31.60 -13.34
N ASN A 228 6.62 30.82 -12.85
CA ASN A 228 7.39 31.10 -11.64
C ASN A 228 8.87 31.39 -11.91
N ASN A 229 9.21 32.66 -12.12
CA ASN A 229 10.59 33.09 -12.38
C ASN A 229 11.57 32.84 -11.21
N TYR A 230 11.07 32.81 -9.96
CA TYR A 230 11.90 32.47 -8.81
C TYR A 230 12.28 30.98 -8.84
N MET A 231 11.32 30.10 -9.12
CA MET A 231 11.58 28.67 -9.26
C MET A 231 12.51 28.38 -10.45
N LYS A 232 12.33 29.09 -11.57
CA LYS A 232 13.26 29.05 -12.70
C LYS A 232 14.69 29.42 -12.28
N SER A 233 14.87 30.54 -11.58
CA SER A 233 16.21 30.96 -11.15
C SER A 233 16.84 29.96 -10.19
N GLN A 234 16.05 29.34 -9.30
CA GLN A 234 16.52 28.27 -8.42
C GLN A 234 16.96 27.01 -9.20
N ALA A 235 16.20 26.58 -10.20
CA ALA A 235 16.56 25.44 -11.04
C ALA A 235 17.88 25.70 -11.80
N LEU A 236 18.04 26.89 -12.38
CA LEU A 236 19.27 27.29 -13.06
C LEU A 236 20.45 27.43 -12.09
N GLN A 237 20.22 27.96 -10.88
CA GLN A 237 21.26 28.03 -9.85
C GLN A 237 21.70 26.64 -9.40
N TYR A 238 20.77 25.69 -9.26
CA TYR A 238 21.11 24.31 -8.91
C TYR A 238 22.01 23.67 -9.97
N LEU A 239 21.70 23.86 -11.25
CA LEU A 239 22.55 23.40 -12.34
C LEU A 239 23.97 23.98 -12.26
N LEU A 240 24.11 25.28 -12.00
CA LEU A 240 25.41 25.93 -11.82
C LEU A 240 26.19 25.34 -10.63
N ASP A 241 25.49 25.06 -9.52
CA ASP A 241 26.09 24.44 -8.34
C ASP A 241 26.56 23.01 -8.63
N VAL A 242 25.85 22.25 -9.48
CA VAL A 242 26.29 20.93 -9.94
C VAL A 242 27.50 21.03 -10.87
N GLN A 243 27.54 22.03 -11.78
CA GLN A 243 28.68 22.28 -12.67
C GLN A 243 29.96 22.64 -11.90
N LYS A 244 29.82 23.46 -10.87
CA LYS A 244 30.91 23.88 -9.99
C LYS A 244 30.37 24.10 -8.58
N PRO A 245 30.51 23.11 -7.67
CA PRO A 245 30.04 23.23 -6.30
C PRO A 245 30.63 24.46 -5.62
N ARG A 246 29.77 25.23 -4.94
CA ARG A 246 30.22 26.33 -4.10
C ARG A 246 30.98 25.74 -2.91
N GLU A 247 32.29 25.91 -2.89
CA GLU A 247 33.10 25.64 -1.70
C GLU A 247 32.68 26.65 -0.62
N ILE A 248 31.86 26.21 0.33
CA ILE A 248 31.64 26.97 1.56
C ILE A 248 32.78 26.58 2.49
N ASP A 249 33.80 27.43 2.56
CA ASP A 249 34.88 27.32 3.53
C ASP A 249 34.30 27.48 4.95
N LYS A 250 33.93 26.36 5.58
CA LYS A 250 33.25 26.33 6.89
C LYS A 250 34.11 26.85 8.03
N GLU A 251 35.41 27.07 7.81
CA GLU A 251 36.33 27.62 8.81
C GLU A 251 36.33 29.16 8.86
N LYS A 252 35.59 29.84 7.96
CA LYS A 252 35.49 31.31 7.90
C LYS A 252 34.09 31.88 8.23
N LEU A 253 33.23 31.07 8.83
CA LEU A 253 31.93 31.46 9.39
C LEU A 253 31.97 31.36 10.92
#